data_AF-A0A1Y3G5V5-F1
#
_entry.id   AF-A0A1Y3G5V5-F1
#
_cell.length_a   1.000
_cell.length_b   1.000
_cell.length_c   1.000
_cell.angle_alpha   90.00
_cell.angle_beta   90.00
_cell.angle_gamma   90.00
#
_symmetry.space_group_name_H-M   'P 1'
#
loop_
_entity.id
_entity.type
_entity.pdbx_description
1 polymer ?
#
loop_
_entity_poly.entity_id
_entity_poly.type
_entity_poly.pdbx_seq_one_letter_code
_entity_poly.pdbx_strand_id
1 'polypeptide(L)'
;MQAARLALLPPPEQEDSIARNGHALFLKLMPRLPATHRERGAMLEEAFRPLLLTATDSLETMPTLTLDMEPDAAQRIVEAYVAVHWARGAQAAAMSLYNAPA
;
A
#
# COMPACT_ATOMS: atom_id res chain seq x y z
N MET A 1 -14.47 10.39 2.43
CA MET A 1 -14.50 9.75 1.08
C MET A 1 -15.93 9.34 0.76
N GLN A 2 -16.44 9.58 -0.46
CA GLN A 2 -17.82 9.22 -0.84
C GLN A 2 -18.03 7.70 -0.91
N ALA A 3 -17.08 6.95 -1.47
CA ALA A 3 -17.19 5.49 -1.58
C ALA A 3 -17.33 4.81 -0.22
N ALA A 4 -16.60 5.27 0.82
CA ALA A 4 -16.75 4.73 2.17
C ALA A 4 -18.18 4.89 2.73
N ARG A 5 -18.88 5.99 2.41
CA ARG A 5 -20.28 6.17 2.80
C ARG A 5 -21.20 5.18 2.09
N LEU A 6 -21.00 5.00 0.78
CA LEU A 6 -21.78 4.06 -0.04
C LEU A 6 -21.51 2.60 0.39
N ALA A 7 -20.29 2.29 0.83
CA ALA A 7 -19.90 1.00 1.38
C ALA A 7 -20.38 0.75 2.82
N LEU A 8 -21.06 1.72 3.45
CA LEU A 8 -21.45 1.67 4.87
C LEU A 8 -20.26 1.47 5.84
N LEU A 9 -19.09 1.94 5.44
CA LEU A 9 -17.86 1.88 6.22
C LEU A 9 -17.61 3.20 6.96
N PRO A 10 -16.84 3.18 8.07
CA PRO A 10 -16.31 4.43 8.61
C PRO A 10 -15.45 5.15 7.56
N PRO A 11 -15.29 6.47 7.66
CA PRO A 11 -14.33 7.18 6.83
C PRO A 11 -12.94 6.52 6.96
N PRO A 12 -12.23 6.28 5.85
CA PRO A 12 -10.87 5.76 5.92
C PRO A 12 -9.99 6.74 6.71
N GLU A 13 -8.87 6.22 7.20
CA GLU A 13 -7.79 7.08 7.67
C GLU A 13 -7.29 8.02 6.55
N GLN A 14 -6.63 9.12 6.94
CA GLN A 14 -6.01 10.03 5.97
C GLN A 14 -4.84 9.33 5.26
N GLU A 15 -4.58 9.74 4.01
CA GLU A 15 -3.52 9.20 3.14
C GLU A 15 -2.17 9.10 3.86
N ASP A 16 -1.77 10.16 4.56
CA ASP A 16 -0.51 10.21 5.31
C ASP A 16 -0.46 9.22 6.48
N SER A 17 -1.60 8.93 7.11
CA SER A 17 -1.66 7.92 8.18
C SER A 17 -1.51 6.51 7.61
N ILE A 18 -2.22 6.21 6.51
CA ILE A 18 -2.13 4.90 5.84
C ILE A 18 -0.69 4.68 5.32
N ALA A 19 -0.09 5.70 4.69
CA ALA A 19 1.28 5.62 4.21
C ALA A 19 2.29 5.47 5.36
N ARG A 20 2.13 6.19 6.47
CA ARG A 20 2.98 5.98 7.66
C ARG A 20 2.84 4.57 8.23
N ASN A 21 1.64 4.02 8.25
CA ASN A 21 1.39 2.65 8.70
C ASN A 21 2.07 1.62 7.78
N GLY A 22 1.96 1.79 6.45
CA GLY A 22 2.64 0.95 5.48
C GLY A 22 4.17 1.03 5.57
N HIS A 23 4.70 2.24 5.74
CA HIS A 23 6.12 2.45 6.00
C HIS A 23 6.58 1.71 7.26
N ALA A 24 5.92 1.95 8.39
CA ALA A 24 6.29 1.36 9.67
C ALA A 24 6.22 -0.17 9.67
N LEU A 25 5.20 -0.76 9.03
CA LEU A 25 5.10 -2.21 8.94
C LEU A 25 6.20 -2.79 8.03
N PHE A 26 6.50 -2.17 6.89
CA PHE A 26 7.56 -2.64 6.01
C PHE A 26 8.93 -2.65 6.70
N LEU A 27 9.25 -1.60 7.47
CA LEU A 27 10.48 -1.58 8.29
C LEU A 27 10.54 -2.73 9.29
N LYS A 28 9.43 -3.05 9.96
CA LYS A 28 9.37 -4.15 10.92
C LYS A 28 9.57 -5.52 10.27
N LEU A 29 9.13 -5.69 9.02
CA LEU A 29 9.30 -6.92 8.27
C LEU A 29 10.73 -7.12 7.78
N MET A 30 11.54 -6.06 7.70
CA MET A 30 12.92 -6.08 7.19
C MET A 30 13.95 -5.80 8.29
N PRO A 31 14.08 -6.65 9.34
CA PRO A 31 14.92 -6.36 10.51
C PRO A 31 16.42 -6.49 10.23
N ARG A 32 16.82 -7.13 9.13
CA ARG A 32 18.21 -7.32 8.72
C ARG A 32 18.33 -7.10 7.23
N LEU A 33 19.36 -6.38 6.83
CA LEU A 33 19.65 -6.11 5.42
C LEU A 33 20.98 -6.76 5.04
N PRO A 34 21.08 -7.30 3.81
CA PRO A 34 22.36 -7.67 3.24
C PRO A 34 23.33 -6.48 3.18
N ALA A 35 24.62 -6.77 3.38
CA ALA A 35 25.68 -5.78 3.28
C ALA A 35 25.90 -5.34 1.83
N THR A 36 25.73 -6.24 0.87
CA THR A 36 25.89 -5.90 -0.55
C THR A 36 24.64 -5.21 -1.09
N HIS A 37 24.84 -4.12 -1.85
CA HIS A 37 23.72 -3.37 -2.45
C HIS A 37 22.85 -4.24 -3.35
N ARG A 38 23.45 -5.19 -4.09
CA ARG A 38 22.71 -6.06 -5.00
C ARG A 38 21.77 -6.99 -4.26
N GLU A 39 22.25 -7.70 -3.24
CA GLU A 39 21.43 -8.63 -2.45
C GLU A 39 20.38 -7.86 -1.66
N ARG A 40 20.74 -6.68 -1.14
CA ARG A 40 19.80 -5.79 -0.46
C ARG A 40 18.67 -5.36 -1.38
N GLY A 41 18.99 -4.90 -2.60
CA GLY A 41 17.99 -4.54 -3.60
C GLY A 41 17.07 -5.71 -3.93
N ALA A 42 17.64 -6.90 -4.16
CA ALA A 42 16.85 -8.10 -4.47
C ALA A 42 15.88 -8.47 -3.34
N MET A 43 16.35 -8.46 -2.07
CA MET A 43 15.50 -8.75 -0.91
C MET A 43 14.37 -7.73 -0.75
N LEU A 44 14.68 -6.43 -0.90
CA LEU A 44 13.68 -5.37 -0.77
C LEU A 44 12.66 -5.42 -1.90
N GLU A 45 13.08 -5.71 -3.13
CA GLU A 45 12.19 -5.90 -4.27
C GLU A 45 11.29 -7.11 -4.07
N GLU A 46 11.82 -8.25 -3.60
CA GLU A 46 11.06 -9.46 -3.30
C GLU A 46 9.99 -9.20 -2.24
N ALA A 47 10.35 -8.49 -1.16
CA ALA A 47 9.42 -8.13 -0.09
C ALA A 47 8.36 -7.12 -0.55
N PHE A 48 8.71 -6.17 -1.42
CA PHE A 48 7.81 -5.12 -1.89
C PHE A 48 6.87 -5.59 -3.01
N ARG A 49 7.32 -6.50 -3.89
CA ARG A 49 6.58 -6.91 -5.10
C ARG A 49 5.13 -7.32 -4.83
N PRO A 50 4.80 -8.16 -3.82
CA PRO A 50 3.41 -8.54 -3.58
C PRO A 50 2.49 -7.35 -3.25
N LEU A 51 3.03 -6.34 -2.58
CA LEU A 51 2.29 -5.13 -2.20
C LEU A 51 2.02 -4.25 -3.41
N LEU A 52 3.01 -4.13 -4.30
CA LEU A 52 2.86 -3.43 -5.56
C LEU A 52 1.81 -4.12 -6.45
N LEU A 53 1.90 -5.44 -6.60
CA LEU A 53 0.92 -6.22 -7.39
C LEU A 53 -0.49 -6.07 -6.82
N THR A 54 -0.67 -6.22 -5.51
CA THR A 54 -1.98 -6.06 -4.86
C THR A 54 -2.55 -4.65 -5.09
N ALA A 55 -1.73 -3.60 -4.99
CA ALA A 55 -2.18 -2.23 -5.25
C ALA A 55 -2.55 -2.02 -6.73
N THR A 56 -1.75 -2.55 -7.67
CA THR A 56 -2.02 -2.50 -9.10
C THR A 56 -3.31 -3.23 -9.45
N ASP A 57 -3.48 -4.47 -8.99
CA ASP A 57 -4.68 -5.28 -9.23
C ASP A 57 -5.93 -4.59 -8.66
N SER A 58 -5.81 -3.99 -7.48
CA SER A 58 -6.91 -3.23 -6.86
C SER A 58 -7.30 -2.00 -7.67
N LEU A 59 -6.33 -1.30 -8.28
CA LEU A 59 -6.57 -0.16 -9.15
C LEU A 59 -7.19 -0.57 -10.50
N GLU A 60 -6.70 -1.65 -11.11
CA GLU A 60 -7.19 -2.15 -12.40
C GLU A 60 -8.62 -2.67 -12.32
N THR A 61 -8.98 -3.26 -11.19
CA THR A 61 -10.32 -3.82 -10.94
C THR A 61 -11.26 -2.84 -10.23
N MET A 62 -10.79 -1.63 -9.93
CA MET A 62 -11.59 -0.61 -9.24
C MET A 62 -12.76 -0.15 -10.11
N PRO A 63 -14.00 -0.22 -9.63
CA PRO A 63 -15.14 0.29 -10.37
C PRO A 63 -15.12 1.83 -10.42
N THR A 64 -15.75 2.40 -11.44
CA THR A 64 -16.01 3.84 -11.45
C THR A 64 -17.00 4.19 -10.35
N LEU A 65 -16.73 5.26 -9.60
CA LEU A 65 -17.62 5.75 -8.56
C LEU A 65 -18.92 6.28 -9.17
N THR A 66 -20.06 5.68 -8.79
CA THR A 66 -21.40 6.19 -9.11
C THR A 66 -22.23 6.35 -7.82
N LEU A 67 -23.32 7.12 -7.88
CA LEU A 67 -24.15 7.41 -6.70
C LEU A 67 -25.08 6.26 -6.32
N ASP A 68 -25.32 5.33 -7.25
CA ASP A 68 -26.25 4.20 -7.18
C ASP A 68 -25.53 2.83 -7.10
N MET A 69 -24.21 2.82 -6.93
CA MET A 69 -23.44 1.57 -6.85
C MET A 69 -23.74 0.77 -5.58
N GLU A 70 -23.70 -0.55 -5.72
CA GLU A 70 -23.84 -1.48 -4.60
C GLU A 70 -22.70 -1.31 -3.56
N PRO A 71 -22.95 -1.55 -2.27
CA PRO A 71 -21.95 -1.39 -1.20
C PRO A 71 -20.64 -2.14 -1.45
N ASP A 72 -20.70 -3.38 -1.95
CA ASP A 72 -19.50 -4.19 -2.24
C ASP A 72 -18.63 -3.57 -3.35
N ALA A 73 -19.26 -2.94 -4.34
CA ALA A 73 -18.54 -2.21 -5.38
C ALA A 73 -17.89 -0.95 -4.80
N ALA A 74 -18.57 -0.25 -3.89
CA ALA A 74 -18.02 0.91 -3.22
C ALA A 74 -16.87 0.55 -2.28
N GLN A 75 -16.95 -0.61 -1.61
CA GLN A 75 -15.89 -1.14 -0.76
C GLN A 75 -14.59 -1.38 -1.55
N ARG A 76 -14.67 -1.92 -2.77
CA ARG A 76 -13.49 -2.12 -3.63
C ARG A 76 -12.74 -0.82 -3.94
N ILE A 77 -13.44 0.32 -4.02
CA ILE A 77 -12.80 1.64 -4.16
C ILE A 77 -12.04 2.01 -2.88
N VAL A 78 -12.62 1.73 -1.71
CA VAL A 78 -11.96 1.97 -0.41
C VAL A 78 -10.73 1.08 -0.25
N GLU A 79 -10.82 -0.19 -0.63
CA GLU A 79 -9.71 -1.14 -0.59
C GLU A 79 -8.58 -0.71 -1.52
N ALA A 80 -8.88 -0.32 -2.76
CA ALA A 80 -7.90 0.21 -3.69
C ALA A 80 -7.20 1.46 -3.14
N TYR A 81 -7.96 2.39 -2.55
CA TYR A 81 -7.42 3.56 -1.88
C TYR A 81 -6.42 3.17 -0.77
N VAL A 82 -6.81 2.28 0.14
CA VAL A 82 -5.94 1.83 1.22
C VAL A 82 -4.69 1.12 0.68
N ALA A 83 -4.86 0.18 -0.26
CA ALA A 83 -3.77 -0.60 -0.84
C ALA A 83 -2.71 0.29 -1.49
N VAL A 84 -3.12 1.31 -2.25
CA VAL A 84 -2.22 2.25 -2.92
C VAL A 84 -1.42 3.07 -1.92
N HIS A 85 -2.08 3.68 -0.92
CA HIS A 85 -1.38 4.51 0.05
C HIS A 85 -0.46 3.69 0.96
N TRP A 86 -0.87 2.47 1.28
CA TRP A 86 -0.06 1.52 2.04
C TRP A 86 1.20 1.12 1.24
N ALA A 87 1.04 0.74 -0.03
CA ALA A 87 2.15 0.39 -0.93
C ALA A 87 3.11 1.58 -1.12
N ARG A 88 2.61 2.81 -1.23
CA ARG A 88 3.44 4.02 -1.29
C ARG A 88 4.30 4.19 -0.04
N GLY A 89 3.74 3.93 1.14
CA GLY A 89 4.48 3.93 2.41
C GLY A 89 5.58 2.88 2.44
N ALA A 90 5.25 1.64 2.05
CA ALA A 90 6.21 0.54 1.96
C ALA A 90 7.33 0.81 0.94
N GLN A 91 7.02 1.43 -0.20
CA GLN A 91 8.02 1.83 -1.19
C GLN A 91 9.01 2.84 -0.61
N ALA A 92 8.51 3.86 0.11
CA ALA A 92 9.38 4.84 0.76
C ALA A 92 10.30 4.18 1.80
N ALA A 93 9.78 3.19 2.54
CA ALA A 93 10.56 2.36 3.46
C ALA A 93 11.67 1.59 2.72
N ALA A 94 11.31 0.88 1.66
CA ALA A 94 12.23 0.09 0.85
C ALA A 94 13.37 0.96 0.28
N MET A 95 13.03 2.13 -0.26
CA MET A 95 14.03 3.08 -0.78
C MET A 95 14.95 3.62 0.33
N SER A 96 14.40 3.85 1.53
CA SER A 96 15.20 4.31 2.69
C SER A 96 16.16 3.22 3.15
N LEU A 97 15.71 1.97 3.23
CA LEU A 97 16.53 0.80 3.58
C LEU A 97 17.60 0.51 2.52
N TYR A 98 17.27 0.65 1.23
CA TYR A 98 18.22 0.44 0.15
C TYR A 98 19.42 1.40 0.26
N ASN A 99 19.13 2.67 0.53
CA ASN A 99 20.12 3.75 0.65
C ASN A 99 20.77 3.85 2.04
N ALA A 100 20.37 3.02 3.00
CA ALA A 100 20.96 3.03 4.34
C ALA A 100 22.45 2.61 4.28
N PRO A 101 23.31 3.19 5.14
CA PRO A 101 24.68 2.69 5.27
C PRO A 101 24.67 1.20 5.68
N ALA A 102 25.67 0.46 5.21
CA ALA A 102 25.85 -0.97 5.53
C ALA A 102 26.28 -1.17 6.99
#